data_AF-A0A8T3NRM8-F1
#
_entry.id   AF-A0A8T3NRM8-F1
#
_cell.length_a   1.000
_cell.length_b   1.000
_cell.length_c   1.000
_cell.angle_alpha   90.00
_cell.angle_beta   90.00
_cell.angle_gamma   90.00
#
_symmetry.space_group_name_H-M   'P 1'
#
loop_
_entity.id
_entity.type
_entity.pdbx_description
1 polymer ?
#
loop_
_entity_poly.entity_id
_entity_poly.type
_entity_poly.pdbx_seq_one_letter_code
_entity_poly.pdbx_strand_id
1 'polypeptide(L)'
;MVTIRKVDATMMDSRGSRSSKELTPRQQERQDQQRRFARMIDQLNDEASVFEVRLSKDDKSVTVRQRLLRAAAEAGKEVAVRQSPNGFVVGLMTAQRRSTRGRKRASASA
;
A
#
# COMPACT_ATOMS: atom_id res chain seq x y z
N MET A 1 16.19 -11.93 -16.73
CA MET A 1 17.63 -11.62 -16.68
C MET A 1 17.76 -10.11 -16.75
N VAL A 2 18.39 -9.47 -15.76
CA VAL A 2 18.51 -8.02 -15.66
C VAL A 2 19.95 -7.64 -15.99
N THR A 3 20.15 -6.75 -16.95
CA THR A 3 21.47 -6.21 -17.33
C THR A 3 21.67 -4.84 -16.72
N ILE A 4 22.81 -4.67 -16.06
CA ILE A 4 23.21 -3.42 -15.40
C ILE A 4 24.40 -2.85 -16.16
N ARG A 5 24.36 -1.55 -16.49
CA ARG A 5 25.47 -0.82 -17.12
C ARG A 5 25.68 0.53 -16.46
N LYS A 6 26.94 0.98 -16.46
CA LYS A 6 27.33 2.33 -16.02
C LYS A 6 26.93 3.35 -17.09
N VAL A 7 26.32 4.45 -16.68
CA VAL A 7 25.91 5.56 -17.56
C VAL A 7 26.51 6.88 -17.06
N ASP A 8 26.53 7.88 -17.95
CA ASP A 8 27.10 9.20 -17.71
C ASP A 8 26.23 10.06 -16.74
N ALA A 9 26.85 10.92 -15.93
CA ALA A 9 26.17 11.74 -14.93
C ALA A 9 25.16 12.73 -15.54
N THR A 10 25.38 13.17 -16.78
CA THR A 10 24.46 14.07 -17.50
C THR A 10 23.10 13.41 -17.76
N MET A 11 22.99 12.08 -17.73
CA MET A 11 21.70 11.37 -17.77
C MET A 11 20.88 11.55 -16.48
N MET A 12 21.50 11.93 -15.37
CA MET A 12 20.84 12.25 -14.10
C MET A 12 20.41 13.73 -14.06
N ASP A 13 21.24 14.61 -14.61
CA ASP A 13 21.06 16.07 -14.55
C ASP A 13 20.13 16.61 -15.66
N SER A 14 20.00 15.87 -16.76
CA SER A 14 18.98 16.16 -17.77
C SER A 14 17.61 15.81 -17.20
N ARG A 15 16.88 16.84 -16.76
CA ARG A 15 15.43 16.75 -16.53
C ARG A 15 14.79 16.39 -17.87
N GLY A 16 14.70 15.09 -18.19
CA GLY A 16 13.98 14.60 -19.35
C GLY A 16 12.63 15.29 -19.36
N SER A 17 12.33 16.02 -20.45
CA SER A 17 11.09 16.78 -20.54
C SER A 17 9.96 15.78 -20.31
N ARG A 18 9.31 15.88 -19.15
CA ARG A 18 8.11 15.09 -18.88
C ARG A 18 7.05 15.75 -19.75
N SER A 19 7.01 15.36 -21.02
CA SER A 19 5.80 15.50 -21.82
C SER A 19 4.68 15.00 -20.93
N SER A 20 3.75 15.90 -20.58
CA SER A 20 2.53 15.60 -19.85
C SER A 20 1.68 14.74 -20.77
N LYS A 21 2.10 13.48 -20.92
CA LYS A 21 1.41 12.47 -21.69
C LYS A 21 0.13 12.21 -20.91
N GLU A 22 -1.00 12.48 -21.54
CA GLU A 22 -2.31 12.19 -20.97
C GLU A 22 -2.30 10.74 -20.46
N LEU A 23 -2.80 10.57 -19.23
CA LEU A 23 -2.81 9.25 -18.59
C LEU A 23 -3.62 8.30 -19.47
N THR A 24 -3.04 7.16 -19.80
CA THR A 24 -3.81 6.10 -20.48
C THR A 24 -5.01 5.69 -19.62
N PRO A 25 -6.08 5.13 -20.19
CA PRO A 25 -7.26 4.74 -19.41
C PRO A 25 -6.92 3.87 -18.19
N ARG A 26 -6.02 2.90 -18.39
CA ARG A 26 -5.51 2.03 -17.32
C ARG A 26 -4.64 2.76 -16.27
N GLN A 27 -4.03 3.88 -16.61
CA GLN A 27 -3.33 4.74 -15.65
C GLN A 27 -4.30 5.58 -14.82
N GLN A 28 -5.38 6.07 -15.44
CA GLN A 28 -6.44 6.80 -14.74
C GLN A 28 -7.14 5.91 -13.72
N GLU A 29 -7.56 4.71 -14.10
CA GLU A 29 -8.19 3.74 -13.18
C GLU A 29 -7.31 3.45 -11.96
N ARG A 30 -6.00 3.34 -12.16
CA ARG A 30 -5.05 3.13 -11.05
C ARG A 30 -4.95 4.35 -10.14
N GLN A 31 -4.96 5.57 -10.70
CA GLN A 31 -4.99 6.78 -9.90
C GLN A 31 -6.29 6.91 -9.11
N ASP A 32 -7.43 6.61 -9.72
CA ASP A 32 -8.72 6.67 -9.05
C ASP A 32 -8.80 5.65 -7.91
N GLN A 33 -8.29 4.44 -8.13
CA GLN A 33 -8.18 3.44 -7.06
C GLN A 33 -7.29 3.94 -5.91
N GLN A 34 -6.14 4.54 -6.23
CA GLN A 34 -5.24 5.12 -5.21
C GLN A 34 -5.94 6.25 -4.43
N ARG A 35 -6.68 7.14 -5.11
CA ARG A 35 -7.45 8.22 -4.48
C ARG A 35 -8.54 7.67 -3.56
N ARG A 36 -9.24 6.61 -3.97
CA ARG A 36 -10.25 5.93 -3.13
C ARG A 36 -9.61 5.34 -1.87
N PHE A 37 -8.45 4.70 -1.99
CA PHE A 37 -7.72 4.21 -0.83
C PHE A 37 -7.27 5.34 0.09
N ALA A 38 -6.70 6.41 -0.46
CA ALA A 38 -6.30 7.57 0.34
C ALA A 38 -7.47 8.14 1.16
N ARG A 39 -8.64 8.35 0.53
CA ARG A 39 -9.85 8.82 1.23
C ARG A 39 -10.32 7.86 2.32
N MET A 40 -10.34 6.56 2.04
CA MET A 40 -10.72 5.55 3.03
C MET A 40 -9.74 5.52 4.21
N ILE A 41 -8.43 5.60 3.96
CA ILE A 41 -7.43 5.66 5.04
C ILE A 41 -7.58 6.95 5.84
N ASP A 42 -7.90 8.07 5.20
CA ASP A 42 -8.16 9.33 5.89
C ASP A 42 -9.36 9.23 6.86
N GLN A 43 -10.36 8.41 6.55
CA GLN A 43 -11.49 8.12 7.43
C GLN A 43 -11.16 7.21 8.63
N LEU A 44 -10.00 6.55 8.63
CA LEU A 44 -9.54 5.75 9.78
C LEU A 44 -9.06 6.68 10.90
N ASN A 45 -9.99 7.15 11.74
CA ASN A 45 -9.68 8.04 12.88
C ASN A 45 -9.73 7.34 14.22
N ASP A 46 -10.44 6.21 14.32
CA ASP A 46 -10.65 5.46 15.55
C ASP A 46 -10.27 3.99 15.40
N GLU A 47 -9.97 3.33 16.51
CA GLU A 47 -9.66 1.90 16.52
C GLU A 47 -10.83 1.05 16.03
N ALA A 48 -12.07 1.46 16.29
CA ALA A 48 -13.28 0.75 15.85
C ALA A 48 -13.51 0.84 14.33
N SER A 49 -12.93 1.86 13.68
CA SER A 49 -13.10 2.07 12.24
C SER A 49 -12.30 1.04 11.45
N VAL A 50 -13.03 0.18 10.75
CA VAL A 50 -12.48 -0.93 9.98
C VAL A 50 -13.21 -1.02 8.64
N PHE A 51 -12.47 -1.09 7.55
CA PHE A 51 -12.99 -1.18 6.19
C PHE A 51 -12.67 -2.54 5.57
N GLU A 52 -13.64 -3.12 4.86
CA GLU A 52 -13.43 -4.26 3.98
C GLU A 52 -13.10 -3.76 2.57
N VAL A 53 -11.94 -4.16 2.05
CA VAL A 53 -11.53 -3.92 0.67
C VAL A 53 -11.73 -5.22 -0.09
N ARG A 54 -12.77 -5.27 -0.92
CA ARG A 54 -13.05 -6.42 -1.79
C ARG A 54 -12.21 -6.37 -3.06
N LEU A 55 -11.70 -7.52 -3.47
CA LEU A 55 -10.91 -7.67 -4.69
C LEU A 55 -11.81 -8.13 -5.84
N SER A 56 -11.61 -7.55 -7.03
CA SER A 56 -12.16 -8.10 -8.27
C SER A 56 -11.34 -9.30 -8.76
N LYS A 57 -11.87 -10.08 -9.71
CA LYS A 57 -11.16 -11.20 -10.35
C LYS A 57 -9.85 -10.78 -11.01
N ASP A 58 -9.78 -9.55 -11.52
CA ASP A 58 -8.61 -9.02 -12.21
C ASP A 58 -7.58 -8.37 -11.26
N ASP A 59 -7.94 -8.19 -9.98
CA ASP A 59 -7.09 -7.55 -8.99
C ASP A 59 -6.07 -8.54 -8.42
N LYS A 60 -4.79 -8.21 -8.61
CA LYS A 60 -3.71 -8.92 -7.91
C LYS A 60 -3.68 -8.50 -6.45
N SER A 61 -4.02 -9.42 -5.55
CA SER A 61 -4.06 -9.21 -4.09
C SER A 61 -2.81 -8.54 -3.54
N VAL A 62 -1.62 -8.98 -3.95
CA VAL A 62 -0.33 -8.40 -3.56
C VAL A 62 -0.22 -6.93 -3.97
N THR A 63 -0.66 -6.60 -5.19
CA THR A 63 -0.64 -5.23 -5.71
C THR A 63 -1.59 -4.32 -4.94
N VAL A 64 -2.81 -4.80 -4.65
CA VAL A 64 -3.78 -4.03 -3.86
C VAL A 64 -3.26 -3.81 -2.43
N ARG A 65 -2.69 -4.84 -1.81
CA ARG A 65 -2.07 -4.72 -0.48
C ARG A 65 -0.95 -3.68 -0.46
N GLN A 66 -0.05 -3.70 -1.44
CA GLN A 66 1.03 -2.71 -1.54
C GLN A 66 0.49 -1.28 -1.71
N ARG A 67 -0.57 -1.09 -2.50
CA ARG A 67 -1.20 0.23 -2.68
C ARG A 67 -1.86 0.73 -1.41
N LEU A 68 -2.54 -0.14 -0.67
CA LEU A 68 -3.13 0.20 0.63
C LEU A 68 -2.05 0.66 1.63
N LEU A 69 -0.94 -0.08 1.72
CA LEU A 69 0.18 0.30 2.58
C LEU A 69 0.84 1.61 2.13
N ARG A 70 0.94 1.84 0.83
CA ARG A 70 1.46 3.10 0.28
C ARG A 70 0.55 4.28 0.64
N ALA A 71 -0.76 4.15 0.43
CA ALA A 71 -1.73 5.18 0.79
C ALA A 71 -1.69 5.51 2.29
N ALA A 72 -1.49 4.49 3.13
CA ALA A 72 -1.33 4.69 4.57
C ALA A 72 -0.03 5.40 4.95
N ALA A 73 1.08 5.06 4.30
CA ALA A 73 2.33 5.78 4.48
C ALA A 73 2.23 7.26 4.02
N GLU A 74 1.56 7.51 2.89
CA GLU A 74 1.29 8.87 2.38
C GLU A 74 0.40 9.68 3.35
N ALA A 75 -0.56 9.03 4.02
CA ALA A 75 -1.40 9.65 5.04
C ALA A 75 -0.76 9.71 6.43
N GLY A 76 0.46 9.17 6.62
CA GLY A 76 1.12 9.10 7.92
C GLY A 76 0.42 8.22 8.95
N LYS A 77 -0.45 7.29 8.53
CA LYS A 77 -1.22 6.41 9.42
C LYS A 77 -0.62 5.02 9.44
N GLU A 78 -0.37 4.49 10.65
CA GLU A 78 -0.04 3.07 10.81
C GLU A 78 -1.31 2.24 10.71
N VAL A 79 -1.37 1.34 9.72
CA VAL A 79 -2.55 0.49 9.49
C VAL A 79 -2.22 -0.99 9.52
N ALA A 80 -3.17 -1.78 9.99
CA ALA A 80 -3.14 -3.23 9.89
C ALA A 80 -3.95 -3.68 8.67
N VAL A 81 -3.34 -4.48 7.80
CA VAL A 81 -4.02 -5.11 6.65
C VAL A 81 -4.02 -6.62 6.84
N ARG A 82 -5.21 -7.21 6.98
CA ARG A 82 -5.40 -8.67 7.15
C ARG A 82 -6.19 -9.23 5.97
N GLN A 83 -5.91 -10.47 5.61
CA GLN A 83 -6.65 -11.15 4.54
C GLN A 83 -8.07 -11.50 5.01
N SER A 84 -9.05 -11.30 4.13
CA SER A 84 -10.44 -11.75 4.28
C SER A 84 -10.80 -12.69 3.12
N PRO A 85 -11.91 -13.44 3.19
CA PRO A 85 -12.35 -14.32 2.11
C PRO A 85 -12.52 -13.59 0.77
N ASN A 86 -12.94 -12.32 0.81
CA ASN A 86 -13.24 -11.52 -0.38
C ASN A 86 -12.16 -10.46 -0.69
N GLY A 87 -11.07 -10.42 0.07
CA GLY A 87 -10.00 -9.44 -0.11
C GLY A 87 -9.23 -9.14 1.16
N PHE A 88 -9.39 -7.91 1.69
CA PHE A 88 -8.67 -7.44 2.87
C PHE A 88 -9.57 -6.72 3.86
N VAL A 89 -9.20 -6.81 5.14
CA VAL A 89 -9.71 -5.94 6.20
C VAL A 89 -8.60 -4.96 6.57
N VAL A 90 -8.94 -3.67 6.61
CA VAL A 90 -8.02 -2.56 6.88
C VAL A 90 -8.55 -1.75 8.07
N GLY A 91 -7.69 -1.49 9.05
CA GLY A 91 -8.00 -0.62 10.18
C GLY A 91 -6.73 -0.03 10.77
N LEU A 92 -6.87 0.89 11.73
CA LEU A 92 -5.70 1.44 12.44
C LEU A 92 -4.89 0.34 13.14
N MET A 93 -3.58 0.53 13.16
CA MET A 93 -2.65 -0.35 13.85
C MET A 93 -2.79 -0.15 15.37
N THR A 94 -3.36 -1.14 16.04
CA THR A 94 -3.44 -1.19 17.50
C THR A 94 -2.49 -2.26 18.05
N ALA A 95 -2.20 -2.22 19.35
CA ALA A 95 -1.34 -3.22 20.01
C ALA A 95 -1.85 -4.66 19.80
N GLN A 96 -3.17 -4.85 19.78
CA GLN A 96 -3.82 -6.14 19.52
C GLN A 96 -3.74 -6.56 18.05
N ARG A 97 -3.69 -5.60 17.13
CA ARG A 97 -3.64 -5.86 15.67
C ARG A 97 -2.22 -6.07 15.16
N ARG A 98 -1.23 -5.54 15.87
CA ARG A 98 0.20 -5.69 15.57
C ARG A 98 0.56 -7.17 15.46
N SER A 99 1.18 -7.53 14.34
CA SER A 99 1.63 -8.90 14.09
C SER A 99 2.62 -9.35 15.18
N THR A 100 2.35 -10.49 15.80
CA THR A 100 3.29 -11.17 16.71
C THR A 100 4.34 -12.01 15.98
N ARG A 101 4.24 -12.10 14.65
CA ARG A 101 5.18 -12.85 13.80
C ARG A 101 6.58 -12.23 13.92
N GLY A 102 7.47 -12.91 14.64
CA GLY A 102 8.85 -12.47 14.90
C GLY A 102 9.18 -12.18 16.38
N ARG A 103 8.18 -12.03 17.26
CA ARG A 103 8.44 -12.12 18.72
C ARG A 103 8.55 -13.59 19.08
N LYS A 104 9.77 -14.10 19.28
CA LYS A 104 9.97 -15.26 20.16
C LYS A 104 9.21 -14.90 21.44
N ARG A 105 8.20 -15.69 21.81
CA ARG A 105 7.68 -15.62 23.18
C ARG A 105 8.91 -15.86 24.04
N ALA A 106 9.40 -14.81 24.71
CA ALA A 106 10.30 -15.03 25.82
C ALA A 106 9.52 -15.94 26.75
N SER A 107 9.94 -17.20 26.80
CA SER A 107 9.43 -18.21 27.68
C SER A 107 9.41 -17.62 29.08
N ALA A 108 8.20 -17.33 29.55
CA ALA A 108 7.94 -17.26 30.96
C ALA A 108 8.12 -18.69 31.50
N SER A 109 9.14 -18.88 32.33
CA SER A 109 9.25 -20.00 33.24
C SER A 109 10.28 -19.64 34.32
N ALA A 110 9.71 -19.39 35.51
CA ALA A 110 10.23 -19.53 36.88
C ALA A 110 11.68 -19.13 37.18
#